data_AF-A0A9P6ZZ47-F1
#
_entry.id   AF-A0A9P6ZZ47-F1
#
_cell.length_a   1.000
_cell.length_b   1.000
_cell.length_c   1.000
_cell.angle_alpha   90.00
_cell.angle_beta   90.00
_cell.angle_gamma   90.00
#
_symmetry.space_group_name_H-M   'P 1'
#
loop_
_entity.id
_entity.type
_entity.pdbx_description
1 polymer ?
#
loop_
_entity_poly.entity_id
_entity_poly.type
_entity_poly.pdbx_seq_one_letter_code
_entity_poly.pdbx_strand_id
1 'polypeptide(L)'
;MSKNQVNAVLDNESEDEQDSTGFKKAKHTKISKSTTREKKLQDEMPHFADDTEQKPLNVLAANSSASDTASLDRTTSVCGNAPFISIKLQSEKVCKVVHGSYERGQHMFAFGLEDDVDLTIDNVFAMTTAFATRGTDTLAYEALVESADHEGYTGDNDMAERLLSDSWALYAKLLVDYTTRRIHLCRNQFKKAVGVVVMSVLNLAANSTAQNSSLLEDINYIYPWSAKKNKYETSKPFQAEVIKEGVRAGFFVANQYNDLGIKFSYLLLSSLSTAPNELEVVNHMISSVATAVEACILDFNVGKSSEFVGPSHDNTFKAHMLLLLAMKQKKPLEYHKLTHGIYCAVIGLRSVGSARLSKEQIIAQVDWENMGGESD
;
A
#
# COMPACT_ATOMS: atom_id res chain seq x y z
N MET A 1 15.96 -25.84 9.08
CA MET A 1 16.80 -25.22 10.12
C MET A 1 15.89 -24.58 11.16
N SER A 2 16.29 -24.67 12.43
CA SER A 2 15.46 -24.56 13.64
C SER A 2 14.91 -23.16 13.91
N LYS A 3 13.63 -23.10 14.33
CA LYS A 3 12.97 -21.94 14.94
C LYS A 3 13.53 -21.76 16.35
N ASN A 4 14.46 -20.83 16.57
CA ASN A 4 14.76 -20.21 17.86
C ASN A 4 15.95 -19.26 17.69
N GLN A 5 15.69 -17.98 17.44
CA GLN A 5 16.60 -16.86 17.74
C GLN A 5 15.93 -15.51 17.41
N VAL A 6 14.87 -15.17 18.15
CA VAL A 6 14.45 -13.77 18.33
C VAL A 6 13.93 -13.67 19.77
N ASN A 7 14.83 -13.41 20.72
CA ASN A 7 14.55 -12.88 22.07
C ASN A 7 15.85 -12.91 22.88
N ALA A 8 16.66 -11.86 22.77
CA ALA A 8 17.71 -11.55 23.76
C ALA A 8 18.35 -10.19 23.45
N VAL A 9 17.61 -9.08 23.58
CA VAL A 9 18.20 -7.79 23.97
C VAL A 9 17.09 -7.00 24.68
N LEU A 10 17.43 -6.48 25.86
CA LEU A 10 16.76 -5.45 26.69
C LEU A 10 16.31 -5.97 28.06
N ASP A 11 17.28 -6.08 28.97
CA ASP A 11 17.10 -5.83 30.40
C ASP A 11 18.25 -4.91 30.84
N ASN A 12 17.93 -3.67 31.23
CA ASN A 12 18.45 -3.02 32.44
C ASN A 12 17.99 -1.55 32.55
N GLU A 13 17.21 -1.32 33.62
CA GLU A 13 17.21 -0.18 34.55
C GLU A 13 16.99 1.25 34.02
N SER A 14 15.89 1.88 34.44
CA SER A 14 15.87 2.69 35.67
C SER A 14 14.48 3.28 35.93
N GLU A 15 14.10 3.21 37.20
CA GLU A 15 12.93 3.84 37.81
C GLU A 15 13.18 5.35 37.94
N ASP A 16 12.16 6.16 37.70
CA ASP A 16 11.91 7.38 38.47
C ASP A 16 10.44 7.82 38.28
N GLU A 17 9.73 7.86 39.40
CA GLU A 17 8.42 8.49 39.57
C GLU A 17 8.57 10.02 39.50
N GLN A 18 7.61 10.73 38.87
CA GLN A 18 6.70 11.61 39.61
C GLN A 18 5.80 12.48 38.71
N ASP A 19 4.53 12.44 39.11
CA ASP A 19 3.57 13.54 39.21
C ASP A 19 2.74 14.03 38.01
N SER A 20 1.55 14.41 38.42
CA SER A 20 0.26 14.41 37.79
C SER A 20 -0.14 15.82 37.37
N THR A 21 -0.87 15.95 36.26
CA THR A 21 -1.94 16.94 36.14
C THR A 21 -2.99 16.48 35.16
N GLY A 22 -4.23 16.42 35.65
CA GLY A 22 -5.39 15.96 34.89
C GLY A 22 -5.93 17.01 33.92
N PHE A 23 -6.23 16.57 32.70
CA PHE A 23 -7.11 17.27 31.78
C PHE A 23 -8.27 16.35 31.37
N LYS A 24 -9.48 16.72 31.81
CA LYS A 24 -10.73 16.08 31.37
C LYS A 24 -11.01 16.48 29.92
N LYS A 25 -10.95 15.52 28.99
CA LYS A 25 -11.50 15.67 27.63
C LYS A 25 -12.85 14.98 27.53
N ALA A 26 -13.80 15.70 26.96
CA ALA A 26 -15.17 15.26 26.70
C ALA A 26 -15.20 14.05 25.77
N LYS A 27 -15.95 13.02 26.16
CA LYS A 27 -16.23 11.83 25.35
C LYS A 27 -17.23 12.18 24.24
N HIS A 28 -16.75 12.26 23.01
CA HIS A 28 -17.62 12.11 21.84
C HIS A 28 -17.78 10.61 21.56
N THR A 29 -18.93 10.06 21.94
CA THR A 29 -19.34 8.70 21.60
C THR A 29 -19.73 8.66 20.12
N LYS A 30 -18.78 8.32 19.24
CA LYS A 30 -19.12 7.79 17.91
C LYS A 30 -19.43 6.31 18.09
N ILE A 31 -20.68 5.94 17.85
CA ILE A 31 -21.11 4.54 17.76
C ILE A 31 -20.43 3.95 16.52
N SER A 32 -19.55 2.98 16.74
CA SER A 32 -18.77 2.30 15.71
C SER A 32 -19.69 1.54 14.75
N LYS A 33 -19.68 1.93 13.47
CA LYS A 33 -20.26 1.15 12.36
C LYS A 33 -19.33 0.01 11.90
N SER A 34 -18.05 -0.02 12.33
CA SER A 34 -17.09 -1.03 11.85
C SER A 34 -17.39 -2.43 12.38
N THR A 35 -17.92 -2.54 13.61
CA THR A 35 -18.18 -3.84 14.25
C THR A 35 -19.34 -4.62 13.61
N THR A 36 -20.25 -3.97 12.90
CA THR A 36 -21.30 -4.65 12.11
C THR A 36 -20.78 -5.05 10.72
N ARG A 37 -19.88 -4.26 10.13
CA ARG A 37 -19.24 -4.52 8.82
C ARG A 37 -18.25 -5.69 8.91
N GLU A 38 -17.37 -5.70 9.91
CA GLU A 38 -16.41 -6.80 10.14
C GLU A 38 -17.11 -8.12 10.46
N LYS A 39 -18.19 -8.08 11.26
CA LYS A 39 -18.95 -9.27 11.64
C LYS A 39 -19.73 -9.84 10.45
N LYS A 40 -20.29 -9.00 9.58
CA LYS A 40 -20.85 -9.44 8.30
C LYS A 40 -19.79 -9.91 7.30
N LEU A 41 -18.63 -9.26 7.21
CA LEU A 41 -17.51 -9.76 6.39
C LEU A 41 -17.07 -11.15 6.84
N GLN A 42 -17.01 -11.42 8.15
CA GLN A 42 -16.59 -12.72 8.68
C GLN A 42 -17.71 -13.79 8.61
N ASP A 43 -18.98 -13.40 8.77
CA ASP A 43 -20.13 -14.33 8.78
C ASP A 43 -20.73 -14.58 7.37
N GLU A 44 -20.62 -13.62 6.43
CA GLU A 44 -21.25 -13.67 5.09
C GLU A 44 -20.24 -13.84 3.94
N MET A 45 -18.94 -13.54 4.13
CA MET A 45 -17.94 -14.08 3.21
C MET A 45 -17.78 -15.55 3.57
N PRO A 46 -18.21 -16.50 2.72
CA PRO A 46 -18.04 -17.91 3.04
C PRO A 46 -16.56 -18.14 3.35
N HIS A 47 -16.26 -18.85 4.45
CA HIS A 47 -14.94 -19.44 4.64
C HIS A 47 -14.59 -20.11 3.32
N PHE A 48 -13.57 -19.59 2.64
CA PHE A 48 -13.13 -20.06 1.33
C PHE A 48 -12.47 -21.41 1.55
N ALA A 49 -13.30 -22.45 1.69
CA ALA A 49 -12.86 -23.81 1.54
C ALA A 49 -12.20 -23.91 0.14
N ASP A 50 -11.06 -24.57 0.07
CA ASP A 50 -10.39 -24.89 -1.19
C ASP A 50 -11.40 -25.56 -2.13
N ASP A 51 -11.89 -24.81 -3.12
CA ASP A 51 -12.72 -25.34 -4.21
C ASP A 51 -11.82 -26.11 -5.18
N THR A 52 -11.33 -27.28 -4.76
CA THR A 52 -10.69 -28.26 -5.64
C THR A 52 -11.67 -29.25 -6.28
N GLU A 53 -12.97 -29.14 -6.03
CA GLU A 53 -13.98 -30.01 -6.67
C GLU A 53 -15.23 -29.23 -7.12
N GLN A 54 -15.20 -28.66 -8.33
CA GLN A 54 -16.42 -28.20 -9.00
C GLN A 54 -17.13 -29.40 -9.65
N LYS A 55 -18.20 -29.86 -9.01
CA LYS A 55 -19.24 -30.68 -9.65
C LYS A 55 -20.12 -29.77 -10.53
N PRO A 56 -20.51 -30.18 -11.76
CA PRO A 56 -21.33 -29.33 -12.61
C PRO A 56 -22.73 -29.13 -11.99
N LEU A 57 -23.09 -27.87 -11.77
CA LEU A 57 -24.42 -27.43 -11.33
C LEU A 57 -25.39 -27.51 -12.51
N ASN A 58 -26.36 -28.41 -12.42
CA ASN A 58 -27.52 -28.44 -13.32
C ASN A 58 -28.39 -27.21 -13.06
N VAL A 59 -28.50 -26.34 -14.08
CA VAL A 59 -29.37 -25.17 -14.07
C VAL A 59 -30.83 -25.63 -14.22
N LEU A 60 -31.59 -25.58 -13.14
CA LEU A 60 -33.05 -25.67 -13.17
C LEU A 60 -33.62 -24.33 -13.64
N ALA A 61 -34.30 -24.35 -14.79
CA ALA A 61 -35.09 -23.25 -15.29
C ALA A 61 -36.30 -23.00 -14.36
N ALA A 62 -36.26 -21.89 -13.62
CA ALA A 62 -37.41 -21.42 -12.85
C ALA A 62 -38.21 -20.43 -13.70
N ASN A 63 -39.38 -20.89 -14.17
CA ASN A 63 -40.48 -20.01 -14.58
C ASN A 63 -41.07 -19.39 -13.32
N SER A 64 -40.99 -18.07 -13.14
CA SER A 64 -41.79 -17.34 -12.15
C SER A 64 -42.52 -16.18 -12.80
N SER A 65 -43.81 -16.14 -12.49
CA SER A 65 -44.83 -15.20 -12.92
C SER A 65 -44.55 -13.77 -12.48
N ALA A 66 -44.89 -12.84 -13.37
CA ALA A 66 -44.85 -11.40 -13.18
C ALA A 66 -45.60 -10.93 -11.93
N SER A 67 -44.89 -10.24 -11.04
CA SER A 67 -45.45 -9.22 -10.17
C SER A 67 -44.67 -7.92 -10.40
N ASP A 68 -45.39 -6.88 -10.83
CA ASP A 68 -44.91 -5.54 -11.08
C ASP A 68 -44.42 -4.85 -9.80
N THR A 69 -43.11 -4.91 -9.57
CA THR A 69 -42.36 -3.85 -8.87
C THR A 69 -41.03 -3.64 -9.61
N ALA A 70 -40.98 -2.57 -10.38
CA ALA A 70 -39.82 -1.86 -10.91
C ALA A 70 -38.59 -2.71 -11.30
N SER A 71 -38.42 -2.86 -12.62
CA SER A 71 -37.16 -3.07 -13.36
C SER A 71 -35.90 -2.63 -12.60
N LEU A 72 -35.41 -3.47 -11.70
CA LEU A 72 -34.11 -3.32 -11.07
C LEU A 72 -33.09 -3.86 -12.05
N ASP A 73 -32.24 -2.95 -12.54
CA ASP A 73 -31.00 -3.16 -13.31
C ASP A 73 -30.43 -4.57 -13.14
N ARG A 74 -30.94 -5.52 -13.94
CA ARG A 74 -30.43 -6.89 -13.95
C ARG A 74 -29.09 -6.82 -14.63
N THR A 75 -28.04 -7.10 -13.88
CA THR A 75 -26.71 -7.40 -14.39
C THR A 75 -26.86 -8.49 -15.44
N THR A 76 -26.87 -8.14 -16.74
CA THR A 76 -27.11 -9.12 -17.80
C THR A 76 -25.88 -10.01 -17.90
N SER A 77 -25.97 -11.20 -17.30
CA SER A 77 -24.96 -12.26 -17.38
C SER A 77 -25.43 -13.28 -18.41
N VAL A 78 -24.88 -13.22 -19.63
CA VAL A 78 -25.05 -14.32 -20.61
C VAL A 78 -23.82 -14.39 -21.52
N CYS A 79 -23.03 -15.47 -21.40
CA CYS A 79 -22.76 -16.45 -22.48
C CYS A 79 -21.75 -17.54 -22.00
N GLY A 80 -22.17 -18.80 -21.91
CA GLY A 80 -21.30 -20.00 -21.89
C GLY A 80 -20.50 -20.32 -20.61
N ASN A 81 -20.81 -21.45 -19.97
CA ASN A 81 -20.15 -22.21 -18.88
C ASN A 81 -19.56 -21.48 -17.64
N ALA A 82 -19.35 -20.17 -17.63
CA ALA A 82 -18.97 -19.40 -16.45
C ALA A 82 -19.64 -18.01 -16.47
N PRO A 83 -20.20 -17.53 -15.35
CA PRO A 83 -20.77 -16.19 -15.28
C PRO A 83 -19.66 -15.14 -15.44
N PHE A 84 -19.87 -14.15 -16.31
CA PHE A 84 -19.00 -12.99 -16.47
C PHE A 84 -19.81 -11.70 -16.57
N ILE A 85 -19.27 -10.59 -16.07
CA ILE A 85 -19.89 -9.27 -16.20
C ILE A 85 -19.25 -8.48 -17.33
N SER A 86 -20.06 -8.02 -18.29
CA SER A 86 -19.64 -7.05 -19.29
C SER A 86 -19.97 -5.65 -18.78
N ILE A 87 -18.96 -4.90 -18.31
CA ILE A 87 -19.14 -3.54 -17.77
C ILE A 87 -19.82 -2.61 -18.79
N LYS A 88 -19.51 -2.77 -20.09
CA LYS A 88 -20.12 -1.96 -21.17
C LYS A 88 -21.63 -2.15 -21.32
N LEU A 89 -22.17 -3.24 -20.80
CA LEU A 89 -23.60 -3.58 -20.87
C LEU A 89 -24.32 -3.31 -19.54
N GLN A 90 -23.63 -2.79 -18.53
CA GLN A 90 -24.23 -2.50 -17.23
C GLN A 90 -24.89 -1.13 -17.20
N SER A 91 -25.75 -0.92 -16.20
CA SER A 91 -26.33 0.40 -15.97
C SER A 91 -25.25 1.42 -15.64
N GLU A 92 -25.56 2.70 -15.88
CA GLU A 92 -24.65 3.82 -15.59
C GLU A 92 -24.20 3.81 -14.12
N LYS A 93 -25.10 3.42 -13.21
CA LYS A 93 -24.82 3.30 -11.77
C LYS A 93 -23.74 2.27 -11.49
N VAL A 94 -23.90 1.06 -12.04
CA VAL A 94 -22.92 -0.03 -11.89
C VAL A 94 -21.58 0.38 -12.51
N CYS A 95 -21.61 1.02 -13.67
CA CYS A 95 -20.40 1.54 -14.29
C CYS A 95 -19.70 2.55 -13.36
N LYS A 96 -20.40 3.53 -12.79
CA LYS A 96 -19.80 4.51 -11.88
C LYS A 96 -19.15 3.85 -10.68
N VAL A 97 -19.84 2.95 -9.99
CA VAL A 97 -19.28 2.24 -8.82
C VAL A 97 -18.05 1.41 -9.19
N VAL A 98 -18.08 0.69 -10.32
CA VAL A 98 -16.94 -0.13 -10.75
C VAL A 98 -15.74 0.73 -11.21
N HIS A 99 -15.98 1.91 -11.77
CA HIS A 99 -14.90 2.84 -12.12
C HIS A 99 -14.33 3.52 -10.86
N GLY A 100 -15.18 3.90 -9.91
CA GLY A 100 -14.74 4.47 -8.64
C GLY A 100 -13.97 3.47 -7.78
N SER A 101 -14.38 2.19 -7.77
CA SER A 101 -13.66 1.14 -7.03
C SER A 101 -12.24 0.92 -7.51
N TYR A 102 -11.94 1.18 -8.80
CA TYR A 102 -10.58 1.13 -9.31
C TYR A 102 -9.69 2.15 -8.58
N GLU A 103 -10.14 3.40 -8.50
CA GLU A 103 -9.36 4.48 -7.91
C GLU A 103 -9.15 4.24 -6.41
N ARG A 104 -10.18 3.74 -5.74
CA ARG A 104 -10.12 3.35 -4.33
C ARG A 104 -9.20 2.17 -4.08
N GLY A 105 -9.24 1.15 -4.93
CA GLY A 105 -8.32 0.01 -4.84
C GLY A 105 -6.86 0.41 -5.05
N GLN A 106 -6.59 1.38 -5.94
CA GLN A 106 -5.24 1.96 -6.08
C GLN A 106 -4.82 2.76 -4.85
N HIS A 107 -5.74 3.56 -4.30
CA HIS A 107 -5.53 4.27 -3.04
C HIS A 107 -5.17 3.29 -1.91
N MET A 108 -5.97 2.25 -1.71
CA MET A 108 -5.75 1.22 -0.69
C MET A 108 -4.41 0.49 -0.89
N PHE A 109 -4.01 0.23 -2.13
CA PHE A 109 -2.71 -0.37 -2.43
C PHE A 109 -1.54 0.52 -1.98
N ALA A 110 -1.62 1.83 -2.20
CA ALA A 110 -0.52 2.75 -1.91
C ALA A 110 -0.52 3.30 -0.48
N PHE A 111 -1.70 3.45 0.15
CA PHE A 111 -1.88 4.13 1.43
C PHE A 111 -2.37 3.22 2.57
N GLY A 112 -2.89 2.03 2.25
CA GLY A 112 -3.55 1.14 3.20
C GLY A 112 -5.07 1.33 3.24
N LEU A 113 -5.72 0.50 4.04
CA LEU A 113 -7.15 0.62 4.35
C LEU A 113 -7.37 1.75 5.38
N GLU A 114 -8.60 2.27 5.47
CA GLU A 114 -8.93 3.29 6.48
C GLU A 114 -8.70 2.78 7.91
N ASP A 115 -8.91 1.48 8.15
CA ASP A 115 -8.68 0.85 9.46
C ASP A 115 -7.18 0.78 9.84
N ASP A 116 -6.27 0.95 8.87
CA ASP A 116 -4.82 0.96 9.13
C ASP A 116 -4.35 2.27 9.79
N VAL A 117 -5.24 3.26 10.00
CA VAL A 117 -4.91 4.48 10.75
C VAL A 117 -4.54 4.15 12.20
N ASP A 118 -5.14 3.10 12.78
CA ASP A 118 -4.88 2.62 14.14
C ASP A 118 -3.89 1.43 14.17
N LEU A 119 -3.07 1.28 13.13
CA LEU A 119 -2.07 0.22 13.05
C LEU A 119 -0.95 0.43 14.09
N THR A 120 -0.75 -0.57 14.92
CA THR A 120 0.25 -0.62 15.98
C THR A 120 1.21 -1.79 15.75
N ILE A 121 2.27 -1.84 16.55
CA ILE A 121 3.21 -2.96 16.57
C ILE A 121 2.51 -4.29 16.89
N ASP A 122 1.45 -4.25 17.70
CA ASP A 122 0.77 -5.45 18.21
C ASP A 122 -0.23 -6.04 17.20
N ASN A 123 -0.78 -5.22 16.30
CA ASN A 123 -1.80 -5.65 15.34
C ASN A 123 -1.32 -5.68 13.88
N VAL A 124 -0.09 -5.26 13.58
CA VAL A 124 0.42 -5.16 12.19
C VAL A 124 0.31 -6.47 11.39
N PHE A 125 0.42 -7.63 12.02
CA PHE A 125 0.32 -8.90 11.32
C PHE A 125 -1.11 -9.33 10.98
N ALA A 126 -2.12 -8.73 11.63
CA ALA A 126 -3.53 -8.98 11.37
C ALA A 126 -4.06 -8.18 10.17
N MET A 127 -3.31 -7.18 9.69
CA MET A 127 -3.74 -6.37 8.56
C MET A 127 -3.90 -7.20 7.28
N THR A 128 -4.84 -6.79 6.43
CA THR A 128 -4.98 -7.33 5.08
C THR A 128 -4.13 -6.52 4.12
N THR A 129 -3.32 -7.19 3.29
CA THR A 129 -2.42 -6.52 2.35
C THR A 129 -2.71 -6.97 0.93
N ALA A 130 -2.32 -6.18 -0.07
CA ALA A 130 -2.39 -6.60 -1.47
C ALA A 130 -1.46 -7.77 -1.85
N PHE A 131 -0.62 -8.24 -0.90
CA PHE A 131 0.33 -9.33 -1.12
C PHE A 131 -0.16 -10.66 -0.57
N ALA A 132 -1.17 -10.68 0.31
CA ALA A 132 -1.80 -11.91 0.75
C ALA A 132 -2.50 -12.63 -0.42
N THR A 133 -2.58 -13.97 -0.37
CA THR A 133 -3.18 -14.82 -1.42
C THR A 133 -4.55 -14.32 -1.88
N ARG A 134 -5.34 -13.79 -0.96
CA ARG A 134 -6.70 -13.28 -1.21
C ARG A 134 -6.86 -11.80 -0.90
N GLY A 135 -5.75 -11.13 -0.57
CA GLY A 135 -5.81 -9.75 -0.11
C GLY A 135 -6.27 -8.78 -1.19
N THR A 136 -6.00 -9.06 -2.47
CA THR A 136 -6.54 -8.26 -3.57
C THR A 136 -8.04 -8.41 -3.76
N ASP A 137 -8.62 -9.56 -3.39
CA ASP A 137 -10.08 -9.75 -3.44
C ASP A 137 -10.74 -8.95 -2.31
N THR A 138 -10.13 -8.96 -1.12
CA THR A 138 -10.58 -8.13 0.00
C THR A 138 -10.47 -6.64 -0.35
N LEU A 139 -9.32 -6.17 -0.84
CA LEU A 139 -9.17 -4.77 -1.27
C LEU A 139 -10.17 -4.40 -2.37
N ALA A 140 -10.40 -5.28 -3.34
CA ALA A 140 -11.38 -5.05 -4.40
C ALA A 140 -12.81 -4.94 -3.87
N TYR A 141 -13.17 -5.79 -2.91
CA TYR A 141 -14.45 -5.75 -2.23
C TYR A 141 -14.64 -4.45 -1.44
N GLU A 142 -13.68 -4.11 -0.59
CA GLU A 142 -13.73 -2.87 0.21
C GLU A 142 -13.81 -1.63 -0.69
N ALA A 143 -13.03 -1.61 -1.78
CA ALA A 143 -13.05 -0.52 -2.73
C ALA A 143 -14.40 -0.37 -3.46
N LEU A 144 -15.10 -1.49 -3.73
CA LEU A 144 -16.44 -1.48 -4.31
C LEU A 144 -17.47 -0.92 -3.34
N VAL A 145 -17.43 -1.35 -2.07
CA VAL A 145 -18.32 -0.87 -1.02
C VAL A 145 -18.12 0.63 -0.81
N GLU A 146 -16.88 1.10 -0.62
CA GLU A 146 -16.59 2.53 -0.49
C GLU A 146 -16.99 3.34 -1.73
N SER A 147 -16.88 2.76 -2.92
CA SER A 147 -17.30 3.44 -4.13
C SER A 147 -18.82 3.56 -4.21
N ALA A 148 -19.57 2.53 -3.80
CA ALA A 148 -21.02 2.59 -3.74
C ALA A 148 -21.49 3.64 -2.72
N ASP A 149 -20.86 3.65 -1.53
CA ASP A 149 -21.12 4.63 -0.48
C ASP A 149 -20.84 6.07 -0.96
N HIS A 150 -19.72 6.31 -1.64
CA HIS A 150 -19.38 7.63 -2.16
C HIS A 150 -20.41 8.13 -3.19
N GLU A 151 -20.90 7.26 -4.06
CA GLU A 151 -21.90 7.61 -5.07
C GLU A 151 -23.32 7.77 -4.46
N GLY A 152 -23.47 7.58 -3.15
CA GLY A 152 -24.73 7.75 -2.43
C GLY A 152 -25.69 6.57 -2.57
N TYR A 153 -25.19 5.41 -2.99
CA TYR A 153 -25.94 4.16 -3.00
C TYR A 153 -25.81 3.48 -1.63
N THR A 154 -26.46 4.05 -0.60
CA THR A 154 -26.53 3.52 0.78
C THR A 154 -27.93 3.16 1.32
N GLY A 155 -28.98 3.17 0.49
CA GLY A 155 -30.36 2.82 0.84
C GLY A 155 -30.73 1.34 0.61
N ASP A 156 -31.94 0.98 1.01
CA ASP A 156 -32.40 -0.42 0.94
C ASP A 156 -32.48 -0.93 -0.52
N ASN A 157 -31.95 -2.14 -0.75
CA ASN A 157 -31.80 -2.86 -2.03
C ASN A 157 -30.95 -2.15 -3.10
N ASP A 158 -30.05 -1.26 -2.69
CA ASP A 158 -29.16 -0.59 -3.63
C ASP A 158 -27.79 -1.28 -3.76
N MET A 159 -26.84 -0.63 -4.44
CA MET A 159 -25.58 -1.28 -4.76
C MET A 159 -24.74 -1.68 -3.55
N ALA A 160 -24.67 -0.86 -2.49
CA ALA A 160 -23.89 -1.21 -1.31
C ALA A 160 -24.57 -2.35 -0.54
N GLU A 161 -25.89 -2.28 -0.35
CA GLU A 161 -26.61 -3.38 0.31
C GLU A 161 -26.52 -4.66 -0.52
N ARG A 162 -26.71 -4.60 -1.85
CA ARG A 162 -26.61 -5.78 -2.72
C ARG A 162 -25.21 -6.38 -2.73
N LEU A 163 -24.15 -5.58 -2.61
CA LEU A 163 -22.79 -6.10 -2.43
C LEU A 163 -22.62 -6.87 -1.12
N LEU A 164 -23.45 -6.60 -0.11
CA LEU A 164 -23.46 -7.25 1.20
C LEU A 164 -24.47 -8.41 1.29
N SER A 165 -25.66 -8.28 0.69
CA SER A 165 -26.83 -9.14 0.96
C SER A 165 -27.27 -10.02 -0.21
N ASP A 166 -26.91 -9.70 -1.46
CA ASP A 166 -27.29 -10.52 -2.62
C ASP A 166 -26.46 -11.82 -2.71
N SER A 167 -26.86 -12.71 -3.62
CA SER A 167 -26.08 -13.89 -3.99
C SER A 167 -24.65 -13.51 -4.41
N TRP A 168 -23.69 -13.78 -3.51
CA TRP A 168 -22.26 -13.59 -3.74
C TRP A 168 -21.82 -14.09 -5.12
N ALA A 169 -22.20 -15.32 -5.47
CA ALA A 169 -21.78 -15.98 -6.70
C ALA A 169 -22.31 -15.32 -7.98
N LEU A 170 -23.50 -14.70 -7.94
CA LEU A 170 -24.18 -14.18 -9.12
C LEU A 170 -23.96 -12.68 -9.34
N TYR A 171 -23.58 -11.93 -8.30
CA TYR A 171 -23.45 -10.48 -8.36
C TYR A 171 -22.12 -9.98 -7.82
N ALA A 172 -21.92 -10.03 -6.50
CA ALA A 172 -20.77 -9.42 -5.85
C ALA A 172 -19.45 -9.99 -6.37
N LYS A 173 -19.34 -11.31 -6.51
CA LYS A 173 -18.13 -11.97 -7.02
C LYS A 173 -17.74 -11.46 -8.40
N LEU A 174 -18.68 -11.21 -9.31
CA LEU A 174 -18.35 -10.75 -10.67
C LEU A 174 -17.78 -9.33 -10.66
N LEU A 175 -18.30 -8.46 -9.80
CA LEU A 175 -17.80 -7.10 -9.62
C LEU A 175 -16.44 -7.09 -8.92
N VAL A 176 -16.29 -7.92 -7.88
CA VAL A 176 -15.02 -8.13 -7.16
C VAL A 176 -13.97 -8.67 -8.11
N ASP A 177 -14.23 -9.75 -8.85
CA ASP A 177 -13.31 -10.33 -9.83
C ASP A 177 -12.83 -9.30 -10.85
N TYR A 178 -13.73 -8.42 -11.33
CA TYR A 178 -13.35 -7.34 -12.25
C TYR A 178 -12.38 -6.35 -11.58
N THR A 179 -12.70 -5.90 -10.36
CA THR A 179 -11.87 -4.94 -9.61
C THR A 179 -10.54 -5.56 -9.18
N THR A 180 -10.53 -6.82 -8.72
CA THR A 180 -9.35 -7.62 -8.41
C THR A 180 -8.37 -7.63 -9.59
N ARG A 181 -8.84 -7.91 -10.81
CA ARG A 181 -7.97 -7.91 -12.01
C ARG A 181 -7.29 -6.55 -12.23
N ARG A 182 -7.97 -5.45 -11.91
CA ARG A 182 -7.39 -4.11 -12.03
C ARG A 182 -6.34 -3.84 -10.96
N ILE A 183 -6.56 -4.27 -9.73
CA ILE A 183 -5.57 -4.17 -8.65
C ILE A 183 -4.36 -5.07 -8.96
N HIS A 184 -4.56 -6.26 -9.55
CA HIS A 184 -3.47 -7.12 -10.04
C HIS A 184 -2.60 -6.40 -11.07
N LEU A 185 -3.21 -5.71 -12.04
CA LEU A 185 -2.47 -4.91 -13.02
C LEU A 185 -1.64 -3.82 -12.33
N CYS A 186 -2.22 -3.10 -11.36
CA CYS A 186 -1.53 -2.09 -10.58
C CYS A 186 -0.29 -2.66 -9.87
N ARG A 187 -0.47 -3.75 -9.12
CA ARG A 187 0.60 -4.45 -8.39
C ARG A 187 1.70 -4.97 -9.33
N ASN A 188 1.35 -5.49 -10.50
CA ASN A 188 2.30 -5.99 -11.48
C ASN A 188 3.13 -4.86 -12.12
N GLN A 189 2.50 -3.73 -12.48
CA GLN A 189 3.22 -2.57 -13.00
C GLN A 189 4.13 -1.95 -11.95
N PHE A 190 3.67 -1.90 -10.69
CA PHE A 190 4.47 -1.50 -9.54
C PHE A 190 5.74 -2.36 -9.40
N LYS A 191 5.61 -3.70 -9.29
CA LYS A 191 6.79 -4.60 -9.19
C LYS A 191 7.72 -4.44 -10.39
N LYS A 192 7.16 -4.32 -11.60
CA LYS A 192 7.96 -4.15 -12.83
C LYS A 192 8.81 -2.88 -12.78
N ALA A 193 8.24 -1.76 -12.34
CA ALA A 193 8.96 -0.50 -12.24
C ALA A 193 10.07 -0.54 -11.16
N VAL A 194 9.76 -1.11 -9.99
CA VAL A 194 10.77 -1.33 -8.95
C VAL A 194 11.87 -2.27 -9.43
N GLY A 195 11.53 -3.31 -10.20
CA GLY A 195 12.51 -4.25 -10.76
C GLY A 195 13.57 -3.59 -11.64
N VAL A 196 13.20 -2.58 -12.45
CA VAL A 196 14.17 -1.81 -13.25
C VAL A 196 15.17 -1.08 -12.35
N VAL A 197 14.69 -0.48 -11.25
CA VAL A 197 15.54 0.20 -10.25
C VAL A 197 16.44 -0.81 -9.54
N VAL A 198 15.91 -1.94 -9.10
CA VAL A 198 16.66 -2.99 -8.41
C VAL A 198 17.85 -3.46 -9.26
N MET A 199 17.60 -3.77 -10.54
CA MET A 199 18.64 -4.23 -11.46
C MET A 199 19.77 -3.21 -11.63
N SER A 200 19.42 -1.92 -11.74
CA SER A 200 20.38 -0.85 -11.99
C SER A 200 21.12 -0.39 -10.74
N VAL A 201 20.42 -0.14 -9.64
CA VAL A 201 20.98 0.41 -8.40
C VAL A 201 21.78 -0.63 -7.62
N LEU A 202 21.30 -1.87 -7.55
CA LEU A 202 22.02 -2.96 -6.86
C LEU A 202 23.02 -3.68 -7.77
N ASN A 203 23.03 -3.34 -9.07
CA ASN A 203 23.93 -3.90 -10.07
C ASN A 203 23.93 -5.44 -10.10
N LEU A 204 22.73 -6.04 -10.00
CA LEU A 204 22.56 -7.49 -9.77
C LEU A 204 23.27 -8.36 -10.83
N ALA A 205 23.37 -7.87 -12.07
CA ALA A 205 24.02 -8.56 -13.18
C ALA A 205 25.56 -8.58 -13.09
N ALA A 206 26.17 -7.58 -12.44
CA ALA A 206 27.62 -7.53 -12.26
C ALA A 206 28.07 -8.22 -10.97
N ASN A 207 27.16 -8.40 -10.02
CA ASN A 207 27.42 -9.08 -8.76
C ASN A 207 27.51 -10.59 -8.95
N SER A 208 28.34 -11.23 -8.13
CA SER A 208 28.30 -12.67 -7.93
C SER A 208 27.00 -13.11 -7.24
N THR A 209 26.64 -14.38 -7.39
CA THR A 209 25.49 -14.98 -6.68
C THR A 209 25.62 -14.81 -5.17
N ALA A 210 26.82 -14.94 -4.60
CA ALA A 210 27.06 -14.75 -3.17
C ALA A 210 26.79 -13.30 -2.72
N GLN A 211 27.20 -12.30 -3.52
CA GLN A 211 26.90 -10.89 -3.23
C GLN A 211 25.40 -10.63 -3.29
N ASN A 212 24.70 -11.17 -4.29
CA ASN A 212 23.25 -11.01 -4.37
C ASN A 212 22.51 -11.71 -3.24
N SER A 213 22.98 -12.88 -2.79
CA SER A 213 22.43 -13.55 -1.60
C SER A 213 22.68 -12.74 -0.33
N SER A 214 23.85 -12.08 -0.20
CA SER A 214 24.15 -11.23 0.97
C SER A 214 23.21 -10.03 1.13
N LEU A 215 22.53 -9.60 0.06
CA LEU A 215 21.50 -8.57 0.14
C LEU A 215 20.25 -9.07 0.89
N LEU A 216 19.94 -10.36 0.79
CA LEU A 216 18.80 -11.00 1.43
C LEU A 216 19.09 -11.41 2.87
N GLU A 217 20.36 -11.66 3.20
CA GLU A 217 20.81 -11.90 4.58
C GLU A 217 20.43 -10.71 5.45
N ASP A 218 19.73 -10.96 6.57
CA ASP A 218 19.28 -9.96 7.53
C ASP A 218 18.66 -8.70 6.88
N ILE A 219 17.93 -8.89 5.76
CA ILE A 219 17.30 -7.82 4.96
C ILE A 219 18.26 -6.67 4.60
N ASN A 220 19.54 -6.98 4.34
CA ASN A 220 20.59 -5.99 4.07
C ASN A 220 20.25 -4.97 2.97
N TYR A 221 19.40 -5.34 2.00
CA TYR A 221 18.98 -4.46 0.90
C TYR A 221 18.29 -3.15 1.33
N ILE A 222 17.78 -3.04 2.57
CA ILE A 222 17.19 -1.78 3.07
C ILE A 222 18.23 -0.79 3.63
N TYR A 223 19.46 -1.25 3.88
CA TYR A 223 20.52 -0.44 4.52
C TYR A 223 21.53 0.07 3.49
N PRO A 224 22.04 1.29 3.64
CA PRO A 224 23.08 1.79 2.75
C PRO A 224 24.41 1.06 3.00
N TRP A 225 25.14 0.76 1.91
CA TRP A 225 26.47 0.18 1.96
C TRP A 225 27.55 1.24 2.25
N SER A 226 28.38 1.00 3.26
CA SER A 226 29.48 1.90 3.62
C SER A 226 30.79 1.41 3.02
N ALA A 227 31.23 1.98 1.90
CA ALA A 227 32.51 1.62 1.27
C ALA A 227 33.71 1.77 2.23
N LYS A 228 33.66 2.76 3.14
CA LYS A 228 34.71 2.99 4.14
C LYS A 228 34.80 1.89 5.20
N LYS A 229 33.65 1.36 5.63
CA LYS A 229 33.57 0.33 6.68
C LYS A 229 33.45 -1.09 6.12
N ASN A 230 33.30 -1.20 4.80
CA ASN A 230 33.04 -2.45 4.08
C ASN A 230 31.87 -3.26 4.70
N LYS A 231 30.80 -2.57 5.09
CA LYS A 231 29.60 -3.18 5.69
C LYS A 231 28.36 -2.31 5.51
N TYR A 232 27.18 -2.92 5.67
CA TYR A 232 25.90 -2.21 5.72
C TYR A 232 25.78 -1.36 6.99
N GLU A 233 25.25 -0.14 6.85
CA GLU A 233 24.99 0.76 7.98
C GLU A 233 23.63 0.44 8.62
N THR A 234 23.59 -0.60 9.47
CA THR A 234 22.37 -1.09 10.13
C THR A 234 21.66 -0.05 11.03
N SER A 235 22.32 1.07 11.33
CA SER A 235 21.73 2.21 12.03
C SER A 235 20.82 3.08 11.16
N LYS A 236 20.75 2.82 9.85
CA LYS A 236 20.02 3.64 8.85
C LYS A 236 19.08 2.75 8.02
N PRO A 237 18.06 2.12 8.62
CA PRO A 237 17.10 1.32 7.89
C PRO A 237 16.36 2.17 6.85
N PHE A 238 16.03 1.55 5.72
CA PHE A 238 15.33 2.14 4.56
C PHE A 238 16.03 3.33 3.88
N GLN A 239 17.30 3.62 4.22
CA GLN A 239 18.09 4.68 3.58
C GLN A 239 18.94 4.17 2.40
N ALA A 240 18.83 2.89 2.03
CA ALA A 240 19.44 2.39 0.82
C ALA A 240 18.90 3.12 -0.43
N GLU A 241 19.78 3.38 -1.40
CA GLU A 241 19.42 4.10 -2.63
C GLU A 241 18.26 3.42 -3.38
N VAL A 242 18.25 2.08 -3.38
CA VAL A 242 17.22 1.27 -4.04
C VAL A 242 15.83 1.52 -3.48
N ILE A 243 15.71 1.89 -2.20
CA ILE A 243 14.42 2.21 -1.56
C ILE A 243 13.92 3.57 -2.05
N LYS A 244 14.78 4.60 -2.05
CA LYS A 244 14.41 5.95 -2.53
C LYS A 244 14.00 5.93 -3.99
N GLU A 245 14.84 5.36 -4.85
CA GLU A 245 14.58 5.24 -6.28
C GLU A 245 13.40 4.30 -6.56
N GLY A 246 13.21 3.26 -5.73
CA GLY A 246 12.08 2.35 -5.82
C GLY A 246 10.75 3.04 -5.49
N VAL A 247 10.70 3.88 -4.46
CA VAL A 247 9.51 4.70 -4.13
C VAL A 247 9.23 5.67 -5.27
N ARG A 248 10.27 6.30 -5.84
CA ARG A 248 10.13 7.18 -7.00
C ARG A 248 9.48 6.45 -8.17
N ALA A 249 10.08 5.34 -8.60
CA ALA A 249 9.62 4.56 -9.74
C ALA A 249 8.25 3.92 -9.52
N GLY A 250 7.96 3.51 -8.28
CA GLY A 250 6.72 2.84 -7.91
C GLY A 250 5.50 3.75 -7.78
N PHE A 251 5.69 5.01 -7.35
CA PHE A 251 4.57 5.88 -6.95
C PHE A 251 4.64 7.33 -7.44
N PHE A 252 5.80 7.80 -7.93
CA PHE A 252 6.01 9.21 -8.30
C PHE A 252 6.51 9.39 -9.75
N VAL A 253 6.08 8.51 -10.66
CA VAL A 253 6.31 8.66 -12.11
C VAL A 253 4.97 8.90 -12.78
N ALA A 254 4.91 9.87 -13.71
CA ALA A 254 3.72 10.17 -14.51
C ALA A 254 3.45 9.07 -15.56
N ASN A 255 3.15 7.88 -15.09
CA ASN A 255 2.77 6.70 -15.86
C ASN A 255 1.61 6.02 -15.13
N GLN A 256 0.73 5.38 -15.90
CA GLN A 256 -0.42 4.68 -15.35
C GLN A 256 0.04 3.68 -14.28
N TYR A 257 -0.63 3.70 -13.12
CA TYR A 257 -0.37 2.87 -11.92
C TYR A 257 0.83 3.27 -11.06
N ASN A 258 1.72 4.12 -11.59
CA ASN A 258 2.97 4.50 -10.93
C ASN A 258 2.97 5.97 -10.50
N ASP A 259 1.82 6.64 -10.63
CA ASP A 259 1.58 8.03 -10.33
C ASP A 259 0.78 8.22 -9.03
N LEU A 260 0.56 7.15 -8.24
CA LEU A 260 -0.36 7.18 -7.10
C LEU A 260 0.07 8.17 -6.00
N GLY A 261 1.36 8.35 -5.77
CA GLY A 261 1.90 9.36 -4.85
C GLY A 261 1.73 10.79 -5.35
N ILE A 262 1.65 10.99 -6.68
CA ILE A 262 1.32 12.29 -7.29
C ILE A 262 -0.19 12.52 -7.20
N LYS A 263 -0.97 11.53 -7.66
CA LYS A 263 -2.44 11.55 -7.73
C LYS A 263 -3.07 11.79 -6.36
N PHE A 264 -2.58 11.11 -5.33
CA PHE A 264 -3.09 11.21 -3.96
C PHE A 264 -2.14 11.98 -3.04
N SER A 265 -1.41 12.96 -3.57
CA SER A 265 -0.45 13.77 -2.81
C SER A 265 -1.06 14.50 -1.61
N TYR A 266 -2.37 14.78 -1.64
CA TYR A 266 -3.11 15.41 -0.53
C TYR A 266 -3.21 14.55 0.73
N LEU A 267 -2.91 13.24 0.64
CA LEU A 267 -2.88 12.31 1.77
C LEU A 267 -1.50 12.18 2.42
N LEU A 268 -0.48 12.75 1.81
CA LEU A 268 0.86 12.78 2.36
C LEU A 268 0.88 13.84 3.45
N LEU A 269 1.04 13.42 4.71
CA LEU A 269 0.97 14.28 5.88
C LEU A 269 2.24 14.12 6.72
N SER A 270 2.61 15.18 7.41
CA SER A 270 3.69 15.12 8.40
C SER A 270 3.26 14.31 9.62
N SER A 271 4.17 13.48 10.14
CA SER A 271 4.03 12.79 11.41
C SER A 271 4.33 13.70 12.61
N LEU A 272 4.94 14.88 12.38
CA LEU A 272 5.26 15.85 13.43
C LEU A 272 4.28 17.03 13.39
N SER A 273 3.61 17.26 14.52
CA SER A 273 2.73 18.44 14.70
C SER A 273 3.47 19.77 14.61
N THR A 274 4.78 19.78 14.89
CA THR A 274 5.63 20.97 14.79
C THR A 274 6.08 21.30 13.37
N ALA A 275 5.92 20.37 12.41
CA ALA A 275 6.35 20.53 11.03
C ALA A 275 5.26 20.08 10.05
N PRO A 276 4.04 20.66 10.08
CA PRO A 276 2.90 20.19 9.29
C PRO A 276 3.09 20.30 7.77
N ASN A 277 4.01 21.17 7.31
CA ASN A 277 4.31 21.36 5.88
C ASN A 277 5.40 20.40 5.37
N GLU A 278 6.05 19.64 6.25
CA GLU A 278 7.06 18.65 5.87
C GLU A 278 6.37 17.33 5.53
N LEU A 279 5.83 17.24 4.31
CA LEU A 279 5.08 16.08 3.85
C LEU A 279 5.97 14.83 3.80
N GLU A 280 5.38 13.68 4.10
CA GLU A 280 6.10 12.41 4.21
C GLU A 280 5.52 11.36 3.27
N VAL A 281 6.35 10.45 2.78
CA VAL A 281 5.83 9.22 2.18
C VAL A 281 5.25 8.32 3.27
N VAL A 282 4.14 7.66 2.94
CA VAL A 282 3.48 6.77 3.90
C VAL A 282 4.21 5.44 4.02
N ASN A 283 4.06 4.86 5.20
CA ASN A 283 4.52 3.54 5.58
C ASN A 283 4.26 2.46 4.51
N HIS A 284 3.04 2.41 3.98
CA HIS A 284 2.64 1.47 2.92
C HIS A 284 3.52 1.53 1.67
N MET A 285 3.91 2.72 1.23
CA MET A 285 4.76 2.89 0.05
C MET A 285 6.16 2.33 0.27
N ILE A 286 6.78 2.64 1.42
CA ILE A 286 8.13 2.17 1.75
C ILE A 286 8.15 0.65 1.86
N SER A 287 7.19 0.06 2.61
CA SER A 287 7.10 -1.39 2.77
C SER A 287 6.82 -2.11 1.46
N SER A 288 5.92 -1.57 0.62
CA SER A 288 5.65 -2.16 -0.70
C SER A 288 6.91 -2.22 -1.56
N VAL A 289 7.72 -1.15 -1.53
CA VAL A 289 8.99 -1.09 -2.27
C VAL A 289 10.00 -2.06 -1.69
N ALA A 290 10.20 -2.09 -0.37
CA ALA A 290 11.12 -3.03 0.27
C ALA A 290 10.76 -4.49 -0.05
N THR A 291 9.48 -4.85 0.00
CA THR A 291 8.98 -6.17 -0.40
C THR A 291 9.20 -6.47 -1.89
N ALA A 292 9.01 -5.48 -2.77
CA ALA A 292 9.27 -5.64 -4.20
C ALA A 292 10.77 -5.79 -4.50
N VAL A 293 11.64 -5.07 -3.78
CA VAL A 293 13.10 -5.21 -3.86
C VAL A 293 13.51 -6.65 -3.52
N GLU A 294 13.03 -7.18 -2.40
CA GLU A 294 13.28 -8.57 -2.01
C GLU A 294 12.82 -9.56 -3.08
N ALA A 295 11.59 -9.41 -3.56
CA ALA A 295 11.02 -10.28 -4.60
C ALA A 295 11.84 -10.24 -5.89
N CYS A 296 12.32 -9.07 -6.32
CA CYS A 296 13.16 -8.93 -7.50
C CYS A 296 14.54 -9.55 -7.33
N ILE A 297 15.16 -9.46 -6.15
CA ILE A 297 16.44 -10.12 -5.86
C ILE A 297 16.25 -11.66 -5.88
N LEU A 298 15.16 -12.16 -5.28
CA LEU A 298 14.82 -13.59 -5.31
C LEU A 298 14.59 -14.10 -6.73
N ASP A 299 13.79 -13.38 -7.52
CA ASP A 299 13.51 -13.73 -8.93
C ASP A 299 14.79 -13.76 -9.76
N PHE A 300 15.69 -12.79 -9.53
CA PHE A 300 16.99 -12.74 -10.21
C PHE A 300 17.86 -13.94 -9.84
N ASN A 301 17.97 -14.27 -8.54
CA ASN A 301 18.78 -15.40 -8.08
C ASN A 301 18.27 -16.75 -8.59
N VAL A 302 16.95 -16.90 -8.76
CA VAL A 302 16.33 -18.12 -9.32
C VAL A 302 16.35 -18.11 -10.86
N GLY A 303 16.50 -16.95 -11.50
CA GLY A 303 16.41 -16.78 -12.94
C GLY A 303 14.98 -16.88 -13.48
N LYS A 304 13.96 -16.67 -12.63
CA LYS A 304 12.55 -16.78 -13.00
C LYS A 304 11.73 -15.73 -12.26
N SER A 305 10.90 -14.99 -13.00
CA SER A 305 9.92 -14.08 -12.41
C SER A 305 8.84 -14.88 -11.67
N SER A 306 8.61 -14.54 -10.40
CA SER A 306 7.50 -15.04 -9.60
C SER A 306 6.30 -14.09 -9.62
N GLU A 307 5.11 -14.62 -9.35
CA GLU A 307 3.95 -13.79 -9.06
C GLU A 307 4.17 -13.01 -7.76
N PHE A 308 3.78 -11.74 -7.75
CA PHE A 308 3.96 -10.86 -6.58
C PHE A 308 2.80 -10.99 -5.59
N VAL A 309 2.53 -12.22 -5.17
CA VAL A 309 1.46 -12.58 -4.24
C VAL A 309 1.83 -13.86 -3.49
N GLY A 310 1.37 -13.98 -2.26
CA GLY A 310 1.49 -15.16 -1.44
C GLY A 310 2.01 -14.87 -0.04
N PRO A 311 1.99 -15.88 0.85
CA PRO A 311 2.33 -15.70 2.26
C PRO A 311 3.73 -15.14 2.51
N SER A 312 4.71 -15.45 1.64
CA SER A 312 6.07 -14.92 1.75
C SER A 312 6.07 -13.39 1.61
N HIS A 313 5.49 -12.86 0.53
CA HIS A 313 5.45 -11.43 0.26
C HIS A 313 4.60 -10.67 1.28
N ASP A 314 3.48 -11.26 1.73
CA ASP A 314 2.66 -10.69 2.82
C ASP A 314 3.45 -10.57 4.12
N ASN A 315 4.15 -11.62 4.52
CA ASN A 315 4.98 -11.60 5.74
C ASN A 315 6.15 -10.62 5.63
N THR A 316 6.83 -10.56 4.48
CA THR A 316 7.90 -9.60 4.22
C THR A 316 7.38 -8.16 4.32
N PHE A 317 6.22 -7.87 3.71
CA PHE A 317 5.58 -6.56 3.81
C PHE A 317 5.25 -6.19 5.26
N LYS A 318 4.62 -7.10 6.01
CA LYS A 318 4.27 -6.91 7.42
C LYS A 318 5.50 -6.72 8.31
N ALA A 319 6.60 -7.42 8.03
CA ALA A 319 7.88 -7.24 8.73
C ALA A 319 8.49 -5.85 8.50
N HIS A 320 8.44 -5.34 7.26
CA HIS A 320 8.86 -3.95 6.99
C HIS A 320 7.94 -2.94 7.68
N MET A 321 6.64 -3.23 7.74
CA MET A 321 5.71 -2.39 8.49
C MET A 321 5.96 -2.36 9.98
N LEU A 322 6.23 -3.51 10.58
CA LEU A 322 6.65 -3.59 11.96
C LEU A 322 7.88 -2.72 12.24
N LEU A 323 8.90 -2.78 11.38
CA LEU A 323 10.13 -1.98 11.54
C LEU A 323 9.87 -0.47 11.47
N LEU A 324 9.06 -0.01 10.52
CA LEU A 324 8.72 1.40 10.38
C LEU A 324 7.85 1.90 11.55
N LEU A 325 6.87 1.12 12.00
CA LEU A 325 6.07 1.44 13.18
C LEU A 325 6.92 1.50 14.46
N ALA A 326 7.83 0.54 14.64
CA ALA A 326 8.77 0.54 15.76
C ALA A 326 9.72 1.76 15.71
N MET A 327 10.17 2.16 14.52
CA MET A 327 10.98 3.36 14.34
C MET A 327 10.19 4.63 14.67
N LYS A 328 8.94 4.74 14.19
CA LYS A 328 8.02 5.85 14.49
C LYS A 328 7.78 5.99 15.99
N GLN A 329 7.58 4.88 16.69
CA GLN A 329 7.35 4.88 18.14
C GLN A 329 8.63 5.23 18.94
N LYS A 330 9.77 4.60 18.63
CA LYS A 330 11.00 4.72 19.44
C LYS A 330 11.82 5.97 19.09
N LYS A 331 11.80 6.40 17.84
CA LYS A 331 12.62 7.50 17.31
C LYS A 331 11.81 8.37 16.34
N PRO A 332 10.74 9.04 16.79
CA PRO A 332 9.82 9.78 15.93
C PRO A 332 10.52 10.82 15.05
N LEU A 333 11.52 11.53 15.59
CA LEU A 333 12.28 12.52 14.80
C LEU A 333 13.10 11.88 13.66
N GLU A 334 13.71 10.72 13.90
CA GLU A 334 14.47 10.01 12.86
C GLU A 334 13.54 9.37 11.84
N TYR A 335 12.38 8.88 12.27
CA TYR A 335 11.31 8.42 11.38
C TYR A 335 10.87 9.54 10.44
N HIS A 336 10.54 10.71 11.00
CA HIS A 336 10.16 11.89 10.22
C HIS A 336 11.23 12.31 9.22
N LYS A 337 12.50 12.42 9.65
CA LYS A 337 13.62 12.73 8.75
C LYS A 337 13.76 11.71 7.61
N LEU A 338 13.55 10.43 7.90
CA LEU A 338 13.59 9.37 6.90
C LEU A 338 12.46 9.54 5.87
N THR A 339 11.21 9.60 6.32
CA THR A 339 10.03 9.62 5.44
C THR A 339 9.90 10.94 4.68
N HIS A 340 10.17 12.08 5.32
CA HIS A 340 10.25 13.39 4.66
C HIS A 340 11.44 13.47 3.70
N GLY A 341 12.59 12.89 4.08
CA GLY A 341 13.78 12.82 3.24
C GLY A 341 13.55 12.03 1.95
N ILE A 342 12.86 10.88 2.05
CA ILE A 342 12.42 10.10 0.87
C ILE A 342 11.45 10.94 0.04
N TYR A 343 10.44 11.56 0.65
CA TYR A 343 9.48 12.42 -0.06
C TYR A 343 10.18 13.50 -0.88
N CYS A 344 11.08 14.27 -0.27
CA CYS A 344 11.87 15.30 -0.95
C CYS A 344 12.62 14.72 -2.16
N ALA A 345 13.34 13.61 -1.95
CA ALA A 345 14.11 12.96 -3.01
C ALA A 345 13.25 12.58 -4.21
N VAL A 346 12.06 12.00 -3.98
CA VAL A 346 11.21 11.51 -5.08
C VAL A 346 10.56 12.65 -5.88
N ILE A 347 10.15 13.74 -5.22
CA ILE A 347 9.57 14.92 -5.90
C ILE A 347 10.62 15.84 -6.55
N GLY A 348 11.91 15.48 -6.44
CA GLY A 348 13.01 16.28 -7.00
C GLY A 348 13.35 17.52 -6.19
N LEU A 349 12.76 17.70 -5.01
CA LEU A 349 13.26 18.64 -4.02
C LEU A 349 14.52 18.03 -3.44
N ARG A 350 15.70 18.54 -3.84
CA ARG A 350 16.93 18.18 -3.15
C ARG A 350 16.73 18.49 -1.68
N SER A 351 16.73 17.46 -0.81
CA SER A 351 16.76 17.67 0.63
C SER A 351 17.93 18.62 0.90
N VAL A 352 17.65 19.84 1.36
CA VAL A 352 18.65 20.88 1.63
C VAL A 352 19.45 20.55 2.90
N GLY A 353 19.59 19.25 3.20
CA GLY A 353 20.29 18.69 4.35
C GLY A 353 21.67 18.17 3.99
N SER A 354 22.55 19.03 3.46
CA SER A 354 24.02 19.01 3.69
C SER A 354 24.78 20.12 2.95
N ALA A 355 24.09 21.13 2.41
CA ALA A 355 24.70 22.40 2.04
C ALA A 355 23.78 23.52 2.51
N ARG A 356 23.89 23.89 3.78
CA ARG A 356 23.55 25.25 4.18
C ARG A 356 24.55 26.14 3.45
N LEU A 357 24.25 26.50 2.20
CA LEU A 357 24.79 27.75 1.70
C LEU A 357 24.15 28.81 2.59
N SER A 358 24.98 29.44 3.43
CA SER A 358 24.49 30.51 4.28
C SER A 358 23.91 31.63 3.40
N LYS A 359 23.06 32.51 3.93
CA LYS A 359 22.55 33.66 3.16
C LYS A 359 23.69 34.44 2.51
N GLU A 360 24.84 34.50 3.18
CA GLU A 360 26.08 35.12 2.69
C GLU A 360 26.67 34.37 1.49
N GLN A 361 26.62 33.04 1.44
CA GLN A 361 27.10 32.26 0.29
C GLN A 361 26.17 32.35 -0.93
N ILE A 362 24.87 32.52 -0.71
CA ILE A 362 23.91 32.80 -1.80
C ILE A 362 24.14 34.20 -2.36
N ILE A 363 24.39 35.19 -1.49
CA ILE A 363 24.71 36.58 -1.89
C ILE A 363 26.08 36.66 -2.60
N ALA A 364 27.05 35.83 -2.21
CA ALA A 364 28.39 35.80 -2.80
C ALA A 364 28.44 35.11 -4.18
N GLN A 365 27.43 34.32 -4.56
CA GLN A 365 27.33 33.71 -5.89
C GLN A 365 26.73 34.64 -6.95
N VAL A 366 26.17 35.77 -6.52
CA VAL A 366 25.66 36.78 -7.42
C VAL A 366 26.82 37.63 -7.91
N ASP A 367 27.10 37.58 -9.21
CA ASP A 367 28.09 38.44 -9.86
C ASP A 367 27.51 39.86 -10.00
N TRP A 368 27.65 40.64 -8.93
CA TRP A 368 27.14 42.00 -8.84
C TRP A 368 27.83 42.96 -9.82
N GLU A 369 29.05 42.65 -10.27
CA GLU A 369 29.82 43.49 -11.18
C GLU A 369 29.23 43.51 -12.61
N ASN A 370 28.44 42.50 -12.96
CA ASN A 370 27.79 42.38 -14.26
C ASN A 370 26.31 42.77 -14.28
N MET A 371 25.75 43.23 -13.16
CA MET A 371 24.33 43.63 -13.06
C MET A 371 24.06 45.10 -13.36
N GLY A 372 25.10 45.90 -13.60
CA GLY A 372 24.97 47.28 -14.09
C GLY A 372 25.15 47.32 -15.60
N GLY A 373 24.06 47.18 -16.35
CA GLY A 373 24.07 47.40 -17.79
C GLY A 373 24.60 48.79 -18.14
N GLU A 374 25.42 48.84 -19.18
CA GLU A 374 25.87 50.05 -19.86
C GLU A 374 24.67 50.98 -20.07
N SER A 375 24.74 52.15 -19.44
CA SER A 375 23.82 53.25 -19.68
C SER A 375 24.43 54.08 -20.81
N ASP A 376 23.92 53.89 -22.02
CA ASP A 376 24.06 54.87 -23.10
C ASP A 376 23.04 56.01 -22.92
#